data_AF-A0A1H8WQP9-F1
#
_entry.id   AF-A0A1H8WQP9-F1
#
_cell.length_a   1.000
_cell.length_b   1.000
_cell.length_c   1.000
_cell.angle_alpha   90.00
_cell.angle_beta   90.00
_cell.angle_gamma   90.00
#
_symmetry.space_group_name_H-M   'P 1'
#
loop_
_entity.id
_entity.type
_entity.pdbx_description
1 polymer ?
#
loop_
_entity_poly.entity_id
_entity_poly.type
_entity_poly.pdbx_seq_one_letter_code
_entity_poly.pdbx_strand_id
1 'polypeptide(L)' 'MDIHKNARLTPHGRERLAKMILGGQTPQSASEAAGVCPRTGRKWRDRFEQEGLAGLQDRSSRPRRLRQPTPPQVIER' A
#
# COMPACT_ATOMS: atom_id res chain seq x y z
N MET A 1 -11.60 -3.98 -4.51
CA MET A 1 -11.19 -2.66 -5.01
C MET A 1 -10.72 -2.90 -6.43
N ASP A 2 -11.33 -2.23 -7.40
CA ASP A 2 -10.86 -2.33 -8.78
C ASP A 2 -9.56 -1.56 -8.91
N ILE A 3 -8.46 -2.30 -8.98
CA ILE A 3 -7.15 -1.74 -9.25
C ILE A 3 -7.12 -1.40 -10.73
N HIS A 4 -6.92 -0.12 -11.03
CA HIS A 4 -6.80 0.31 -12.42
C HIS A 4 -5.65 -0.43 -13.10
N LYS A 5 -5.86 -0.89 -14.35
CA LYS A 5 -4.86 -1.64 -15.14
C LYS A 5 -3.49 -0.96 -15.24
N ASN A 6 -3.45 0.37 -15.19
CA ASN A 6 -2.21 1.16 -15.27
C ASN A 6 -1.64 1.54 -13.89
N ALA A 7 -2.20 1.05 -12.78
CA ALA A 7 -1.69 1.36 -11.45
C ALA A 7 -0.30 0.72 -11.26
N ARG A 8 0.73 1.55 -11.09
CA ARG A 8 2.13 1.08 -10.96
C ARG A 8 2.42 0.36 -9.64
N LEU A 9 1.67 0.67 -8.58
CA LEU A 9 1.90 0.14 -7.23
C LEU A 9 0.73 -0.72 -6.73
N THR A 10 0.45 -1.80 -7.46
CA THR A 10 -0.46 -2.87 -7.03
C THR A 10 0.10 -3.63 -5.83
N PRO A 11 -0.67 -4.48 -5.12
CA PRO A 11 -0.15 -5.36 -4.08
C PRO A 11 1.10 -6.15 -4.51
N HIS A 12 1.08 -6.71 -5.72
CA HIS A 12 2.23 -7.38 -6.30
C HIS A 12 3.44 -6.44 -6.52
N GLY A 13 3.19 -5.20 -6.97
CA GLY A 13 4.23 -4.17 -7.07
C GLY A 13 4.84 -3.79 -5.72
N ARG A 14 4.03 -3.72 -4.66
CA ARG A 14 4.48 -3.46 -3.27
C ARG A 14 5.31 -4.62 -2.74
N GLU A 15 4.93 -5.84 -3.07
CA GLU A 15 5.67 -7.05 -2.69
C GLU A 15 7.05 -7.07 -3.33
N ARG A 16 7.13 -6.80 -4.64
CA ARG A 16 8.41 -6.69 -5.35
C ARG A 16 9.30 -5.62 -4.73
N LEU A 17 8.74 -4.44 -4.41
CA LEU A 17 9.46 -3.37 -3.73
C LEU A 17 10.00 -3.81 -2.37
N ALA A 18 9.17 -4.42 -1.53
CA ALA A 18 9.58 -4.92 -0.22
C ALA A 18 10.69 -5.98 -0.33
N LYS A 19 10.54 -6.94 -1.25
CA LYS A 19 11.55 -7.99 -1.51
C LYS A 19 12.88 -7.42 -2.01
N MET A 20 12.87 -6.39 -2.86
CA MET A 20 14.12 -5.72 -3.28
C MET A 20 14.86 -5.10 -2.10
N ILE A 21 14.13 -4.42 -1.21
CA ILE A 21 14.72 -3.79 -0.01
C ILE A 21 15.25 -4.87 0.95
N LEU A 22 14.48 -5.94 1.20
CA LEU A 22 14.90 -7.06 2.04
C LEU A 22 16.06 -7.86 1.45
N GLY A 23 16.16 -7.91 0.11
CA GLY A 23 17.26 -8.50 -0.64
C GLY A 23 18.54 -7.65 -0.66
N GLY A 24 18.60 -6.56 0.10
CA GLY A 24 19.81 -5.76 0.29
C GLY A 24 19.89 -4.48 -0.54
N GLN A 25 18.90 -4.16 -1.39
CA GLN A 25 18.87 -2.85 -2.03
C GLN A 25 18.55 -1.76 -1.01
N THR A 26 19.14 -0.57 -1.20
CA THR A 26 18.81 0.58 -0.35
C THR A 26 17.36 1.01 -0.58
N PRO A 27 16.64 1.48 0.46
CA PRO A 27 15.29 2.01 0.29
C PRO A 27 15.20 3.17 -0.71
N GLN A 28 16.28 3.95 -0.90
CA GLN A 28 16.34 4.97 -1.95
C GLN A 28 16.23 4.34 -3.34
N SER A 29 17.17 3.47 -3.70
CA SER A 29 17.27 2.91 -5.05
C SER A 29 16.03 2.09 -5.42
N ALA A 30 15.57 1.22 -4.50
CA ALA A 30 14.40 0.39 -4.75
C ALA A 30 13.12 1.24 -4.91
N SER A 31 12.97 2.31 -4.13
CA SER A 31 11.80 3.20 -4.22
C SER A 31 11.83 4.07 -5.47
N GLU A 32 13.00 4.53 -5.89
CA GLU A 32 13.20 5.26 -7.14
C GLU A 32 12.80 4.41 -8.34
N ALA A 33 13.26 3.15 -8.40
CA ALA A 33 12.86 2.19 -9.43
C ALA A 33 11.34 1.94 -9.46
N ALA A 34 10.69 1.98 -8.29
CA ALA A 34 9.24 1.86 -8.16
C ALA A 34 8.48 3.19 -8.39
N GLY A 35 9.17 4.32 -8.56
CA GLY A 35 8.57 5.64 -8.73
C GLY A 35 7.88 6.19 -7.48
N VAL A 36 8.36 5.85 -6.28
CA VAL A 36 7.81 6.31 -5.00
C VAL A 36 8.90 6.89 -4.10
N CYS A 37 8.51 7.67 -3.09
CA CYS A 37 9.47 8.19 -2.14
C CYS A 37 10.04 7.08 -1.22
N PRO A 38 11.28 7.22 -0.71
CA PRO A 38 11.91 6.21 0.16
C PRO A 38 11.11 5.90 1.44
N ARG A 39 10.36 6.88 1.96
CA ARG A 39 9.45 6.69 3.11
C ARG A 39 8.36 5.66 2.80
N THR A 40 7.82 5.68 1.58
CA THR A 40 6.80 4.70 1.14
C THR A 40 7.41 3.32 0.96
N GLY A 41 8.64 3.21 0.45
CA GLY A 41 9.36 1.93 0.37
C GLY A 41 9.58 1.31 1.75
N ARG A 42 10.08 2.09 2.73
CA ARG A 42 10.25 1.62 4.13
C ARG A 42 8.93 1.14 4.73
N LYS A 43 7.84 1.91 4.57
CA LYS A 43 6.51 1.51 5.03
C LYS A 43 6.09 0.15 4.49
N TRP A 44 6.29 -0.12 3.21
CA TRP A 44 5.90 -1.39 2.60
C TRP A 44 6.79 -2.55 3.04
N ARG A 45 8.10 -2.33 3.18
CA ARG A 45 9.00 -3.29 3.81
C ARG A 45 8.51 -3.64 5.22
N ASP A 46 8.31 -2.65 6.08
CA ASP A 46 7.94 -2.86 7.49
C ASP A 46 6.62 -3.64 7.62
N ARG A 47 5.63 -3.30 6.78
CA ARG A 47 4.35 -4.04 6.75
C ARG A 47 4.52 -5.47 6.25
N PHE A 48 5.37 -5.69 5.25
CA PHE A 48 5.62 -7.02 4.74
C PHE A 48 6.34 -7.90 5.79
N GLU A 49 7.29 -7.35 6.54
CA GLU A 49 7.96 -8.07 7.63
C GLU A 49 6.99 -8.42 8.77
N GLN A 50 6.05 -7.51 9.10
CA GLN A 50 5.12 -7.70 10.22
C GLN A 50 3.90 -8.57 9.88
N GLU A 51 3.36 -8.44 8.67
CA GLU A 51 2.04 -8.96 8.30
C GLU A 51 2.08 -9.81 7.01
N GLY A 52 3.25 -9.95 6.37
CA GLY A 52 3.40 -10.65 5.10
C GLY A 52 2.58 -10.01 3.98
N LEU A 53 2.02 -10.85 3.10
CA LEU A 53 1.21 -10.40 1.96
C LEU A 53 -0.06 -9.65 2.40
N ALA A 54 -0.64 -10.00 3.56
CA ALA A 54 -1.83 -9.32 4.07
C ALA A 54 -1.58 -7.83 4.35
N GLY A 55 -0.36 -7.48 4.76
CA GLY A 55 0.05 -6.09 5.01
C GLY A 55 0.13 -5.21 3.76
N LEU A 56 0.17 -5.81 2.57
CA LEU A 56 0.32 -5.10 1.29
C LEU A 56 -1.01 -4.72 0.64
N GLN A 57 -2.13 -5.23 1.17
CA GLN A 57 -3.46 -4.90 0.68
C GLN A 57 -3.83 -3.44 1.02
N ASP A 58 -4.74 -2.88 0.23
CA ASP A 58 -5.29 -1.56 0.51
C ASP A 58 -6.08 -1.59 1.82
N ARG A 59 -5.71 -0.68 2.73
CA ARG A 59 -6.45 -0.45 3.96
C ARG A 59 -7.41 0.68 3.71
N SER A 60 -8.59 0.57 4.34
CA SER A 60 -9.56 1.65 4.30
C SER A 60 -8.92 2.95 4.82
N SER A 61 -9.00 4.02 4.02
CA SER A 61 -8.68 5.37 4.46
C SER A 61 -9.76 5.94 5.38
N ARG A 62 -10.92 5.27 5.48
CA ARG A 62 -12.03 5.71 6.30
C ARG A 62 -11.63 5.67 7.79
N PRO A 63 -11.83 6.77 8.53
CA PRO A 63 -11.65 6.77 9.98
C PRO A 63 -12.52 5.72 10.67
N ARG A 64 -12.02 5.17 11.79
CA ARG A 64 -12.77 4.20 12.61
C ARG A 64 -14.07 4.78 13.19
N ARG A 65 -14.11 6.08 13.46
CA ARG A 65 -15.28 6.81 13.95
C ARG A 65 -15.51 8.02 13.05
N LEU A 66 -16.71 8.12 12.48
CA LEU A 66 -17.17 9.30 11.75
C LEU A 66 -18.04 10.13 12.68
N ARG A 67 -17.85 11.45 12.68
CA ARG A 67 -18.71 12.38 13.44
C ARG A 67 -20.12 12.46 12.85
N GLN A 68 -20.22 12.42 11.53
CA GLN A 68 -21.47 12.42 10.78
C GLN A 68 -21.35 11.40 9.64
N PRO A 69 -21.63 10.11 9.90
CA PRO A 69 -21.63 9.12 8.83
C PRO A 69 -22.73 9.45 7.83
N THR A 70 -22.43 9.28 6.54
CA THR A 70 -23.44 9.38 5.48
C THR A 70 -24.63 8.47 5.82
N PRO A 71 -25.89 8.95 5.70
CA PRO A 71 -27.05 8.11 5.99
C PRO A 71 -27.07 6.86 5.10
N PRO A 72 -27.46 5.70 5.63
CA PRO A 72 -27.43 4.43 4.89
C PRO A 72 -28.24 4.48 3.59
N GLN A 73 -29.31 5.28 3.53
CA GLN A 73 -30.14 5.48 2.33
C GLN A 73 -29.40 6.10 1.14
N VAL A 74 -28.27 6.77 1.39
CA VAL A 74 -27.42 7.39 0.36
C VAL A 74 -26.23 6.49 0.02
N ILE A 75 -25.93 5.50 0.86
CA ILE A 75 -24.85 4.52 0.65
C ILE A 75 -25.42 3.31 -0.12
N GLU A 76 -26.01 3.54 -1.29
CA GLU A 76 -26.22 2.47 -2.27
C GLU A 76 -25.22 2.63 -3.42
N ARG A 77 -24.73 1.49 -3.91
CA ARG A 77 -23.66 1.35 -4.91
C ARG A 77 -24.22 1.14 -6.29
#